data_AF-A0A034WWD5-F1
#
_entry.id   AF-A0A034WWD5-F1
#
_cell.length_a   1.000
_cell.length_b   1.000
_cell.length_c   1.000
_cell.angle_alpha   90.00
_cell.angle_beta   90.00
_cell.angle_gamma   90.00
#
_symmetry.space_group_name_H-M   'P 1'
#
loop_
_entity.id
_entity.type
_entity.pdbx_description
1 polymer ?
#
loop_
_entity_poly.entity_id
_entity_poly.type
_entity_poly.pdbx_seq_one_letter_code
_entity_poly.pdbx_strand_id
1 'polypeptide(L)'
;KTLKLEENPLHCSCDAQKLWEWLRDHRKWSQTSAGDGINYLRCEHPVDLRGKVFAKMEPQQFCDAPLIPKIAIQDIQPYSVVVSWLSREHLGLTGYEIVYYATTDGIDYDE
;
A
#
# COMPACT_ATOMS: atom_id res chain seq x y z
N LYS A 1 12.21 -23.55 -13.65
CA LYS A 1 10.84 -23.03 -13.91
C LYS A 1 10.97 -21.51 -13.96
N THR A 2 10.43 -20.85 -14.98
CA THR A 2 10.48 -19.39 -15.18
C THR A 2 9.05 -18.85 -15.34
N LEU A 3 8.81 -17.64 -14.86
CA LEU A 3 7.54 -16.93 -15.01
C LEU A 3 7.60 -16.05 -16.25
N LYS A 4 6.62 -16.18 -17.16
CA LYS A 4 6.45 -15.26 -18.30
C LYS A 4 5.51 -14.13 -17.89
N LEU A 5 5.93 -12.89 -18.15
CA LEU A 5 5.22 -11.66 -17.74
C LEU A 5 4.75 -10.82 -18.94
N GLU A 6 4.96 -11.31 -20.16
CA GLU A 6 4.65 -10.63 -21.40
C GLU A 6 3.16 -10.77 -21.75
N GLU A 7 2.65 -9.85 -22.58
CA GLU A 7 1.26 -9.85 -23.11
C GLU A 7 0.15 -9.76 -22.05
N ASN A 8 0.45 -9.24 -20.86
CA ASN A 8 -0.55 -9.06 -19.80
C ASN A 8 -0.86 -7.56 -19.63
N PRO A 9 -2.09 -7.09 -19.92
CA PRO A 9 -2.47 -5.69 -19.81
C PRO A 9 -2.47 -5.27 -18.33
N LEU A 10 -1.33 -4.77 -17.85
CA LEU A 10 -1.14 -4.51 -16.44
C LEU A 10 -1.87 -3.23 -16.01
N HIS A 11 -2.80 -3.39 -15.07
CA HIS A 11 -3.42 -2.29 -14.36
C HIS A 11 -2.61 -1.96 -13.11
N CYS A 12 -1.85 -0.86 -13.16
CA CYS A 12 -1.01 -0.39 -12.06
C CYS A 12 -1.85 0.43 -11.06
N SER A 13 -2.43 -0.27 -10.10
CA SER A 13 -3.18 0.27 -8.96
C SER A 13 -2.71 -0.36 -7.65
N CYS A 14 -3.34 0.02 -6.53
CA CYS A 14 -3.11 -0.60 -5.23
C CYS A 14 -3.29 -2.12 -5.24
N ASP A 15 -4.19 -2.67 -6.05
CA ASP A 15 -4.42 -4.12 -6.14
C ASP A 15 -3.18 -4.86 -6.70
N ALA A 16 -2.36 -4.17 -7.49
CA ALA A 16 -1.14 -4.73 -8.08
C ALA A 16 0.06 -4.68 -7.11
N GLN A 17 -0.04 -3.99 -5.96
CA GLN A 17 1.07 -3.83 -5.03
C GLN A 17 1.66 -5.18 -4.58
N LYS A 18 0.81 -6.16 -4.27
CA LYS A 18 1.25 -7.49 -3.87
C LYS A 18 2.09 -8.18 -4.95
N LEU A 19 1.71 -8.02 -6.22
CA LEU A 19 2.49 -8.54 -7.35
C LEU A 19 3.84 -7.84 -7.44
N TRP A 20 3.86 -6.52 -7.25
CA TRP A 20 5.08 -5.72 -7.25
C TRP A 20 6.08 -6.19 -6.17
N GLU A 21 5.61 -6.37 -4.93
CA GLU A 21 6.41 -6.86 -3.80
C GLU A 21 6.96 -8.25 -4.09
N TRP A 22 6.08 -9.17 -4.52
CA TRP A 22 6.46 -10.54 -4.82
C TRP A 22 7.53 -10.61 -5.92
N LEU A 23 7.41 -9.84 -6.99
CA LEU A 23 8.36 -9.81 -8.11
C LEU A 23 9.75 -9.32 -7.66
N ARG A 24 9.83 -8.36 -6.73
CA ARG A 24 11.10 -7.90 -6.16
C ARG A 24 11.76 -8.99 -5.31
N ASP A 25 11.00 -9.65 -4.45
CA ASP A 25 11.51 -10.69 -3.57
C ASP A 25 11.89 -11.97 -4.33
N HIS A 26 11.23 -12.23 -5.47
CA HIS A 26 11.39 -13.45 -6.27
C HIS A 26 12.05 -13.20 -7.63
N ARG A 27 12.94 -12.22 -7.71
CA ARG A 27 13.62 -11.76 -8.93
C ARG A 27 14.34 -12.85 -9.74
N LYS A 28 14.65 -13.99 -9.14
CA LYS A 28 15.23 -15.15 -9.85
C LYS A 28 14.25 -15.82 -10.82
N TRP A 29 12.94 -15.68 -10.57
CA TRP A 29 11.87 -16.34 -11.31
C TRP A 29 11.47 -15.57 -12.56
N SER A 30 11.79 -14.28 -12.61
CA SER A 30 11.56 -13.38 -13.73
C SER A 30 12.75 -13.27 -14.69
N GLN A 31 13.81 -14.03 -14.49
CA GLN A 31 14.96 -14.00 -15.39
C GLN A 31 14.58 -14.63 -16.75
N THR A 32 14.85 -13.89 -17.82
CA THR A 32 14.70 -14.32 -19.20
C THR A 32 16.08 -14.45 -19.84
N SER A 33 16.15 -15.11 -21.00
CA SER A 33 17.38 -15.19 -21.81
C SER A 33 17.91 -13.82 -22.26
N ALA A 34 17.08 -12.78 -22.25
CA ALA A 34 17.43 -11.40 -22.58
C ALA A 34 17.72 -10.51 -21.34
N GLY A 35 17.81 -11.11 -20.14
CA GLY A 35 18.05 -10.40 -18.89
C GLY A 35 16.84 -10.37 -17.95
N ASP A 36 16.72 -9.32 -17.15
CA ASP A 36 15.73 -9.25 -16.08
C ASP A 36 14.32 -8.91 -16.61
N GLY A 37 13.46 -9.95 -16.68
CA GLY A 37 12.13 -9.91 -17.28
C GLY A 37 11.17 -8.90 -16.65
N ILE A 38 11.39 -8.53 -15.37
CA ILE A 38 10.56 -7.52 -14.68
C ILE A 38 10.70 -6.13 -15.30
N ASN A 39 11.80 -5.87 -16.01
CA ASN A 39 12.02 -4.58 -16.68
C ASN A 39 11.16 -4.41 -17.93
N TYR A 40 10.60 -5.49 -18.46
CA TYR A 40 9.69 -5.47 -19.61
C TYR A 40 8.23 -5.32 -19.20
N LEU A 41 7.91 -5.55 -17.92
CA LEU A 41 6.57 -5.40 -17.39
C LEU A 41 6.23 -3.90 -17.29
N ARG A 42 5.31 -3.46 -18.16
CA ARG A 42 4.88 -2.06 -18.26
C ARG A 42 3.40 -1.92 -17.94
N CYS A 43 3.05 -0.81 -17.31
CA CYS A 43 1.65 -0.48 -17.06
C CYS A 43 0.94 -0.18 -18.37
N GLU A 44 -0.27 -0.69 -18.53
CA GLU A 44 -1.19 -0.31 -19.60
C GLU A 44 -2.23 0.69 -19.10
N HIS A 45 -2.68 0.49 -17.85
CA HIS A 45 -3.60 1.36 -17.14
C HIS A 45 -3.05 1.72 -15.75
N PRO A 46 -3.49 2.84 -15.14
CA PRO A 46 -4.25 3.93 -15.74
C PRO A 46 -3.44 4.68 -16.80
N VAL A 47 -4.09 5.54 -17.59
CA VAL A 47 -3.47 6.24 -18.73
C VAL A 47 -2.23 7.05 -18.34
N ASP A 48 -2.22 7.65 -17.16
CA ASP A 48 -1.12 8.47 -16.63
C ASP A 48 0.14 7.65 -16.28
N LEU A 49 -0.03 6.34 -16.09
CA LEU A 49 1.06 5.41 -15.82
C LEU A 49 1.43 4.57 -17.04
N ARG A 50 0.71 4.70 -18.16
CA ARG A 50 0.91 3.88 -19.34
C ARG A 50 2.36 3.93 -19.84
N GLY A 51 2.93 2.76 -20.12
CA GLY A 51 4.29 2.58 -20.60
C GLY A 51 5.39 2.64 -19.52
N LYS A 52 5.07 3.09 -18.30
CA LYS A 52 6.02 3.08 -17.17
C LYS A 52 6.35 1.63 -16.78
N VAL A 53 7.61 1.40 -16.40
CA VAL A 53 8.10 0.08 -16.00
C VAL A 53 7.66 -0.21 -14.57
N PHE A 54 6.81 -1.22 -14.37
CA PHE A 54 6.16 -1.50 -13.09
C PHE A 54 7.16 -1.74 -11.96
N ALA A 55 8.16 -2.60 -12.20
CA ALA A 55 9.15 -2.97 -11.20
C ALA A 55 10.12 -1.84 -10.80
N LYS A 56 10.16 -0.74 -11.56
CA LYS A 56 11.02 0.43 -11.28
C LYS A 56 10.29 1.57 -10.57
N MET A 57 8.97 1.49 -10.45
CA MET A 57 8.19 2.49 -9.73
C MET A 57 8.18 2.18 -8.23
N GLU A 58 8.18 3.22 -7.41
CA GLU A 58 7.87 3.11 -5.99
C GLU A 58 6.36 2.90 -5.77
N PRO A 59 5.92 2.20 -4.71
CA PRO A 59 4.51 1.90 -4.45
C PRO A 59 3.60 3.13 -4.50
N GLN A 60 4.08 4.25 -3.95
CA GLN A 60 3.35 5.53 -3.89
C GLN A 60 3.05 6.11 -5.28
N GLN A 61 3.79 5.71 -6.32
CA GLN A 61 3.59 6.23 -7.69
C GLN A 61 2.42 5.56 -8.41
N PHE A 62 1.96 4.39 -7.96
CA PHE A 62 0.82 3.67 -8.53
C PHE A 62 -0.27 3.32 -7.50
N CYS A 63 0.00 3.58 -6.23
CA CYS A 63 -0.92 3.44 -5.12
C CYS A 63 -0.70 4.58 -4.11
N ASP A 64 -1.46 5.66 -4.26
CA ASP A 64 -1.43 6.85 -3.40
C ASP A 64 -2.49 6.80 -2.28
N ALA A 65 -3.35 5.78 -2.28
CA ALA A 65 -4.37 5.64 -1.25
C ALA A 65 -3.72 5.55 0.15
N PRO A 66 -4.44 5.92 1.23
CA PRO A 66 -3.90 5.95 2.58
C PRO A 66 -3.83 4.55 3.22
N LEU A 67 -2.81 4.32 4.05
CA LEU A 67 -2.57 3.04 4.74
C LEU A 67 -3.78 2.60 5.58
N ILE A 68 -4.30 3.53 6.37
CA ILE A 68 -5.46 3.37 7.24
C ILE A 68 -6.61 4.17 6.61
N PRO A 69 -7.43 3.55 5.73
CA PRO A 69 -8.55 4.23 5.08
C PRO A 69 -9.66 4.64 6.04
N LYS A 70 -9.79 3.98 7.19
CA LYS A 70 -10.86 4.25 8.14
C LYS A 70 -10.40 4.04 9.57
N ILE A 71 -10.72 5.00 10.43
CA ILE A 71 -10.56 4.94 11.88
C ILE A 71 -11.93 5.20 12.53
N ALA A 72 -12.19 4.53 13.65
CA ALA A 72 -13.39 4.74 14.45
C ALA A 72 -13.04 4.67 15.94
N ILE A 73 -13.51 5.68 16.67
CA ILE A 73 -13.54 5.68 18.13
C ILE A 73 -14.82 4.94 18.53
N GLN A 74 -14.65 3.85 19.24
CA GLN A 74 -15.69 2.99 19.78
C GLN A 74 -15.63 3.05 21.31
N ASP A 75 -16.75 2.72 21.95
CA ASP A 75 -16.88 2.58 23.41
C ASP A 75 -16.12 3.64 24.23
N ILE A 76 -16.70 4.83 24.32
CA ILE A 76 -16.15 5.93 25.13
C ILE A 76 -16.65 5.75 26.56
N GLN A 77 -15.70 5.52 27.47
CA GLN A 77 -15.94 5.42 28.90
C GLN A 77 -15.24 6.57 29.64
N PRO A 78 -15.50 6.79 30.95
CA PRO A 78 -14.89 7.88 31.69
C PRO A 78 -13.36 7.88 31.70
N TYR A 79 -12.72 6.71 31.57
CA TYR A 79 -11.26 6.55 31.67
C TYR A 79 -10.65 5.69 30.56
N SER A 80 -11.43 5.31 29.55
CA SER A 80 -10.97 4.45 28.47
C SER A 80 -11.74 4.74 27.18
N VAL A 81 -11.08 4.46 26.06
CA VAL A 81 -11.68 4.49 24.72
C VAL A 81 -11.16 3.28 23.96
N VAL A 82 -12.00 2.72 23.09
CA VAL A 82 -11.58 1.66 22.17
C VAL A 82 -11.39 2.28 20.79
N VAL A 83 -10.16 2.28 20.28
CA VAL A 83 -9.89 2.75 18.92
C VAL A 83 -9.76 1.55 18.00
N SER A 84 -10.49 1.60 16.88
CA SER A 84 -10.45 0.57 15.85
C SER A 84 -10.12 1.20 14.51
N TRP A 85 -9.39 0.49 13.67
CA TRP A 85 -9.07 0.94 12.33
C TRP A 85 -9.13 -0.21 11.33
N LEU A 86 -9.45 0.13 10.09
CA LEU A 86 -9.28 -0.76 8.95
C LEU A 86 -7.94 -0.42 8.31
N SER A 87 -7.01 -1.38 8.31
CA SER A 87 -5.79 -1.28 7.51
C SER A 87 -6.01 -1.91 6.15
N ARG A 88 -5.31 -1.41 5.14
CA ARG A 88 -5.12 -2.16 3.90
C ARG A 88 -4.32 -3.44 4.17
N GLU A 89 -4.58 -4.44 3.35
CA GLU A 89 -3.89 -5.72 3.42
C GLU A 89 -2.50 -5.65 2.77
N HIS A 90 -1.62 -6.59 3.14
CA HIS A 90 -0.39 -6.89 2.40
C HIS A 90 0.61 -5.72 2.24
N LEU A 91 0.82 -4.91 3.29
CA LEU A 91 1.78 -3.79 3.26
C LEU A 91 3.12 -4.11 3.92
N GLY A 92 3.36 -5.38 4.27
CA GLY A 92 4.53 -5.80 5.05
C GLY A 92 4.61 -5.19 6.45
N LEU A 93 3.52 -4.58 6.94
CA LEU A 93 3.48 -3.96 8.26
C LEU A 93 3.49 -5.00 9.38
N THR A 94 4.31 -4.74 10.39
CA THR A 94 4.46 -5.61 11.57
C THR A 94 3.80 -5.06 12.82
N GLY A 95 3.34 -3.80 12.82
CA GLY A 95 2.68 -3.18 13.96
C GLY A 95 2.20 -1.76 13.68
N TYR A 96 1.50 -1.18 14.66
CA TYR A 96 1.02 0.20 14.66
C TYR A 96 1.47 0.88 15.94
N GLU A 97 1.86 2.15 15.83
CA GLU A 97 2.09 3.03 16.97
C GLU A 97 0.89 3.97 17.10
N ILE A 98 0.33 4.08 18.31
CA ILE A 98 -0.81 4.94 18.61
C ILE A 98 -0.30 6.10 19.45
N VAL A 99 -0.41 7.32 18.92
CA VAL A 99 -0.02 8.55 19.61
C VAL A 99 -1.28 9.37 19.85
N TYR A 100 -1.45 9.87 21.08
CA TYR A 100 -2.56 10.73 21.46
C TYR A 100 -2.06 11.89 22.33
N TYR A 101 -2.81 12.98 22.34
CA TYR A 101 -2.56 14.14 23.19
C TYR A 101 -3.89 14.75 23.63
N ALA A 102 -3.90 15.35 24.82
CA ALA A 102 -5.05 16.13 25.25
C ALA A 102 -5.14 17.41 24.41
N THR A 103 -6.28 17.62 23.75
CA THR A 103 -6.61 18.89 23.11
C THR A 103 -7.21 19.82 24.16
N THR A 104 -6.74 21.06 24.23
CA THR A 104 -7.12 22.06 25.25
C THR A 104 -8.58 22.54 25.22
N ASP A 105 -9.41 22.01 24.31
CA ASP A 105 -10.78 22.47 24.08
C ASP A 105 -11.80 21.71 24.93
N GLY A 106 -11.63 21.74 26.26
CA GLY A 106 -12.43 20.98 27.22
C GLY A 106 -12.63 21.63 28.59
N ILE A 107 -13.26 22.81 28.59
CA ILE A 107 -14.10 23.43 29.65
C ILE A 107 -13.36 24.02 30.87
N ASP A 108 -13.14 25.34 30.79
CA ASP A 108 -13.21 26.27 31.94
C ASP A 108 -14.57 26.06 32.64
N TYR A 109 -14.55 25.58 33.88
CA TYR A 109 -15.70 25.72 34.76
C TYR A 109 -15.66 27.16 35.31
N ASP A 110 -16.21 28.10 34.56
CA ASP A 110 -16.58 29.40 35.13
C ASP A 110 -17.86 29.21 35.97
N GLU A 111 -17.65 29.42 37.28
CA GLU A 111 -18.59 29.61 38.42
C GLU A 111 -19.35 28.40 39.01
#